data_AF-A0A820SVM8-F1
#
_entry.id   AF-A0A820SVM8-F1
#
_cell.length_a   1.000
_cell.length_b   1.000
_cell.length_c   1.000
_cell.angle_alpha   90.00
_cell.angle_beta   90.00
_cell.angle_gamma   90.00
#
_symmetry.space_group_name_H-M   'P 1'
#
loop_
_entity.id
_entity.type
_entity.pdbx_description
1 polymer ?
#
loop_
_entity_poly.entity_id
_entity_poly.type
_entity_poly.pdbx_seq_one_letter_code
_entity_poly.pdbx_strand_id
1 'polypeptide(L)'
;MSCFSTSIDDDPLILLNIGGTHMTTKRSTLMRIPNSVLALACISPWSESITHDNEGRLFFDCDPNLFQYLLNQLRDWSSSTRKVFTLPNDEFERERFRLLCIQLNFDLHLIDGIYRHEKFNKICGHVILDEKGLVVRHANSYRHAECRGMNVYSTGISRIALTLKHETIDKYNTFIGIIWSGTPMQEKSFESPTAYGWAGQKQVYLKGIPAAIQGYGGYDSDMCTKDTVDLTLNCQLGLISLFNHRTRKIYEIQIDIKEGCPLPWQLHINLFGPDDLVKIINPSS
;
A
#
# COMPACT_ATOMS: atom_id res chain seq x y z
N MET A 1 17.51 -28.97 36.98
CA MET A 1 16.45 -28.30 37.77
C MET A 1 15.52 -27.61 36.79
N SER A 2 14.33 -28.17 36.62
CA SER A 2 13.28 -27.64 35.74
C SER A 2 12.35 -26.79 36.59
N CYS A 3 12.30 -25.48 36.35
CA CYS A 3 11.30 -24.60 36.94
C CYS A 3 10.50 -23.99 35.78
N PHE A 4 9.39 -24.64 35.43
CA PHE A 4 8.35 -23.99 34.64
C PHE A 4 7.22 -23.67 35.62
N SER A 5 7.12 -22.38 36.01
CA SER A 5 5.93 -21.87 36.68
C SER A 5 4.83 -21.71 35.64
N THR A 6 3.78 -22.51 35.77
CA THR A 6 2.51 -22.30 35.09
C THR A 6 1.70 -21.26 35.86
N SER A 7 1.99 -19.99 35.65
CA SER A 7 1.09 -18.89 36.02
C SER A 7 0.61 -18.20 34.74
N ILE A 8 -0.67 -17.83 34.71
CA ILE A 8 -1.31 -17.13 33.58
C ILE A 8 -0.86 -15.64 33.50
N ASP A 9 0.11 -15.23 34.34
CA ASP A 9 0.54 -13.83 34.53
C ASP A 9 2.01 -13.55 34.15
N ASP A 10 2.83 -14.58 33.90
CA ASP A 10 4.27 -14.38 33.69
C ASP A 10 4.63 -14.20 32.22
N ASP A 11 4.15 -13.16 31.53
CA ASP A 11 4.63 -12.80 30.18
C ASP A 11 6.12 -12.44 30.22
N PRO A 12 7.04 -13.41 30.01
CA PRO A 12 8.42 -13.27 30.46
C PRO A 12 9.21 -12.40 29.49
N LEU A 13 10.29 -11.82 30.00
CA LEU A 13 11.24 -11.10 29.17
C LEU A 13 12.09 -12.08 28.36
N ILE A 14 12.20 -11.80 27.07
CA ILE A 14 13.04 -12.50 26.10
C ILE A 14 14.23 -11.59 25.78
N LEU A 15 15.43 -12.17 25.88
CA LEU A 15 16.69 -11.53 25.53
C LEU A 15 17.04 -11.87 24.08
N LEU A 16 17.35 -10.84 23.31
CA LEU A 16 17.63 -10.92 21.88
C LEU A 16 19.03 -10.40 21.58
N ASN A 17 19.69 -11.02 20.62
CA ASN A 17 20.89 -10.51 19.97
C ASN A 17 20.59 -10.30 18.49
N ILE A 18 20.54 -9.04 18.08
CA ILE A 18 20.15 -8.62 16.73
C ILE A 18 21.37 -8.05 16.03
N GLY A 19 22.00 -8.83 15.16
CA GLY A 19 23.22 -8.41 14.45
C GLY A 19 24.34 -7.93 15.40
N GLY A 20 24.42 -8.45 16.63
CA GLY A 20 25.35 -8.02 17.68
C GLY A 20 24.80 -6.97 18.66
N THR A 21 23.61 -6.41 18.42
CA THR A 21 22.96 -5.46 19.34
C THR A 21 21.99 -6.18 20.27
N HIS A 22 22.14 -5.99 21.57
CA HIS A 22 21.30 -6.63 22.57
C HIS A 22 20.01 -5.86 22.80
N MET A 23 18.88 -6.57 22.77
CA MET A 23 17.56 -6.01 23.02
C MET A 23 16.76 -6.91 23.96
N THR A 24 15.75 -6.32 24.61
CA THR A 24 14.85 -7.05 25.51
C THR A 24 13.40 -6.72 25.16
N THR A 25 12.52 -7.72 25.20
CA THR A 25 11.09 -7.53 24.99
C THR A 25 10.27 -8.61 25.70
N LYS A 26 8.95 -8.46 25.75
CA LYS A 26 8.05 -9.48 26.29
C LYS A 26 7.82 -10.60 25.27
N ARG A 27 7.62 -11.83 25.74
CA ARG A 27 7.26 -12.97 24.87
C ARG A 27 5.98 -12.69 24.07
N SER A 28 4.97 -12.10 24.70
CA SER A 28 3.70 -11.75 24.04
C SER A 28 3.89 -10.80 22.85
N THR A 29 4.90 -9.91 22.91
CA THR A 29 5.27 -9.00 21.81
C THR A 29 5.76 -9.79 20.60
N LEU A 30 6.67 -10.74 20.80
CA LEU A 30 7.20 -11.58 19.71
C LEU A 30 6.14 -12.53 19.15
N MET A 31 5.13 -12.87 19.96
CA MET A 31 4.01 -13.72 19.57
C MET A 31 2.83 -12.97 18.92
N ARG A 32 2.94 -11.65 18.67
CA ARG A 32 1.82 -10.84 18.11
C ARG A 32 1.32 -11.33 16.76
N ILE A 33 2.20 -11.92 15.96
CA ILE A 33 1.89 -12.54 14.68
C ILE A 33 2.21 -14.03 14.75
N PRO A 34 1.19 -14.90 14.85
CA PRO A 34 1.37 -16.34 14.78
C PRO A 34 2.11 -16.75 13.50
N ASN A 35 2.90 -17.82 13.58
CA ASN A 35 3.68 -18.39 12.46
C ASN A 35 4.82 -17.51 11.89
N SER A 36 5.07 -16.33 12.46
CA SER A 36 6.31 -15.59 12.19
C SER A 36 7.52 -16.32 12.79
N VAL A 37 8.72 -16.08 12.26
CA VAL A 37 9.96 -16.64 12.81
C VAL A 37 10.12 -16.24 14.29
N LEU A 38 9.73 -15.02 14.66
CA LEU A 38 9.77 -14.54 16.05
C LEU A 38 8.88 -15.36 16.98
N ALA A 39 7.65 -15.67 16.55
CA ALA A 39 6.72 -16.46 17.33
C ALA A 39 7.19 -17.92 17.45
N LEU A 40 7.70 -18.51 16.36
CA LEU A 40 8.24 -19.86 16.35
C LEU A 40 9.46 -20.00 17.28
N ALA A 41 10.36 -19.01 17.27
CA ALA A 41 11.50 -18.94 18.19
C ALA A 41 11.07 -18.89 19.67
N CYS A 42 9.89 -18.33 19.97
CA CYS A 42 9.33 -18.29 21.32
C CYS A 42 8.54 -19.56 21.72
N ILE A 43 8.11 -20.36 20.74
CA ILE A 43 7.36 -21.60 20.96
C ILE A 43 8.34 -22.76 21.13
N SER A 44 9.39 -22.82 20.31
CA SER A 44 10.42 -23.85 20.37
C SER A 44 11.81 -23.23 20.30
N PRO A 45 12.28 -22.55 21.37
CA PRO A 45 13.58 -21.88 21.38
C PRO A 45 14.72 -22.82 21.00
N TRP A 46 14.67 -24.07 21.46
CA TRP A 46 15.73 -25.06 21.30
C TRP A 46 15.64 -25.88 20.00
N SER A 47 14.83 -25.46 19.02
CA SER A 47 14.84 -26.13 17.70
C SER A 47 16.16 -25.88 16.97
N GLU A 48 16.63 -26.86 16.19
CA GLU A 48 17.87 -26.75 15.41
C GLU A 48 17.92 -25.55 14.45
N SER A 49 16.76 -25.02 14.06
CA SER A 49 16.62 -23.83 13.20
C SER A 49 16.78 -22.49 13.93
N ILE A 50 16.90 -22.46 15.26
CA ILE A 50 17.00 -21.24 16.06
C ILE A 50 18.41 -21.11 16.64
N THR A 51 19.08 -20.03 16.26
CA THR A 51 20.44 -19.73 16.73
C THR A 51 20.40 -18.98 18.04
N HIS A 52 21.36 -19.28 18.92
CA HIS A 52 21.62 -18.51 20.12
C HIS A 52 23.07 -18.01 20.13
N ASP A 53 23.31 -16.90 20.81
CA ASP A 53 24.67 -16.47 21.11
C ASP A 53 25.29 -17.23 22.29
N ASN A 54 26.55 -16.93 22.62
CA ASN A 54 27.29 -17.58 23.70
C ASN A 54 26.66 -17.37 25.10
N GLU A 55 25.74 -16.43 25.24
CA GLU A 55 25.04 -16.11 26.49
C GLU A 55 23.61 -16.67 26.50
N GLY A 56 23.22 -17.42 25.45
CA GLY A 56 21.92 -18.05 25.33
C GLY A 56 20.81 -17.10 24.88
N ARG A 57 21.12 -15.92 24.32
CA ARG A 57 20.12 -15.01 23.76
C ARG A 57 19.71 -15.49 22.36
N LEU A 58 18.44 -15.31 21.98
CA LEU A 58 18.00 -15.61 20.63
C LEU A 58 18.72 -14.69 19.63
N PHE A 59 19.41 -15.28 18.66
CA PHE A 59 20.19 -14.54 17.68
C PHE A 59 19.44 -14.40 16.35
N PHE A 60 19.40 -13.17 15.84
CA PHE A 60 18.88 -12.84 14.50
C PHE A 60 19.92 -12.01 13.75
N ASP A 61 20.38 -12.54 12.61
CA ASP A 61 21.32 -11.83 11.74
C ASP A 61 20.56 -10.83 10.85
N CYS A 62 20.33 -9.63 11.39
CA CYS A 62 19.65 -8.55 10.69
C CYS A 62 20.05 -7.17 11.24
N ASP A 63 19.66 -6.11 10.54
CA ASP A 63 19.96 -4.73 10.92
C ASP A 63 19.24 -4.36 12.24
N PRO A 64 19.98 -3.96 13.29
CA PRO A 64 19.38 -3.69 14.60
C PRO A 64 18.49 -2.44 14.62
N ASN A 65 18.73 -1.44 13.77
CA ASN A 65 17.88 -0.24 13.73
C ASN A 65 16.52 -0.56 13.12
N LEU A 66 16.51 -1.30 12.00
CA LEU A 66 15.27 -1.74 11.35
C LEU A 66 14.49 -2.74 12.23
N PHE A 67 15.19 -3.64 12.93
CA PHE A 67 14.54 -4.53 13.88
C PHE A 67 13.97 -3.77 15.07
N GLN A 68 14.67 -2.76 15.60
CA GLN A 68 14.15 -1.93 16.67
C GLN A 68 12.88 -1.17 16.23
N TYR A 69 12.87 -0.67 15.00
CA TYR A 69 11.70 -0.05 14.39
C TYR A 69 10.53 -1.03 14.27
N LEU A 70 10.78 -2.27 13.81
CA LEU A 70 9.79 -3.34 13.77
C LEU A 70 9.24 -3.66 15.17
N LEU A 71 10.13 -3.83 16.14
CA LEU A 71 9.82 -4.23 17.50
C LEU A 71 8.96 -3.19 18.22
N ASN A 72 9.22 -1.91 17.99
CA ASN A 72 8.39 -0.83 18.54
C ASN A 72 6.95 -0.92 18.04
N GLN A 73 6.74 -1.20 16.75
CA GLN A 73 5.39 -1.38 16.21
C GLN A 73 4.67 -2.61 16.80
N LEU A 74 5.39 -3.72 17.00
CA LEU A 74 4.82 -4.90 17.67
C LEU A 74 4.41 -4.62 19.13
N ARG A 75 5.14 -3.75 19.83
CA ARG A 75 4.82 -3.33 21.21
C ARG A 75 3.54 -2.50 21.25
N ASP A 76 3.35 -1.63 20.25
CA ASP A 76 2.19 -0.74 20.17
C ASP A 76 0.92 -1.44 19.69
N TRP A 77 1.05 -2.58 19.00
CA TRP A 77 -0.10 -3.35 18.56
C TRP A 77 -0.86 -3.99 19.73
N SER A 78 -2.14 -3.65 19.85
CA SER A 78 -3.09 -4.27 20.75
C SER A 78 -4.04 -5.21 20.00
N SER A 79 -4.89 -5.94 20.72
CA SER A 79 -5.89 -6.84 20.13
C SER A 79 -6.91 -6.13 19.25
N SER A 80 -7.11 -4.81 19.44
CA SER A 80 -8.08 -4.00 18.70
C SER A 80 -7.47 -3.18 17.55
N THR A 81 -6.14 -3.20 17.38
CA THR A 81 -5.47 -2.45 16.30
C THR A 81 -5.31 -3.28 15.03
N ARG A 82 -5.58 -2.66 13.87
CA ARG A 82 -5.27 -3.24 12.56
C ARG A 82 -3.74 -3.33 12.41
N LYS A 83 -3.24 -4.52 12.13
CA LYS A 83 -1.80 -4.82 12.07
C LYS A 83 -1.27 -4.57 10.66
N VAL A 84 -0.70 -3.40 10.42
CA VAL A 84 0.07 -3.09 9.20
C VAL A 84 1.29 -2.32 9.67
N PHE A 85 2.47 -2.72 9.21
CA PHE A 85 3.71 -2.03 9.51
C PHE A 85 3.71 -0.67 8.79
N THR A 86 4.00 0.37 9.55
CA THR A 86 4.48 1.64 9.00
C THR A 86 5.84 1.38 8.39
N LEU A 87 6.08 1.97 7.21
CA LEU A 87 7.35 1.84 6.51
C LEU A 87 8.25 3.04 6.85
N PRO A 88 9.59 2.87 6.87
CA PRO A 88 10.51 3.99 6.90
C PRO A 88 10.25 5.02 5.79
N ASN A 89 10.52 6.29 6.11
CA ASN A 89 10.35 7.39 5.15
C ASN A 89 11.40 7.34 4.04
N ASP A 90 12.64 7.00 4.39
CA ASP A 90 13.73 6.82 3.43
C ASP A 90 13.46 5.59 2.52
N GLU A 91 13.68 5.75 1.22
CA GLU A 91 13.38 4.72 0.22
C GLU A 91 14.25 3.47 0.37
N PHE A 92 15.54 3.66 0.68
CA PHE A 92 16.48 2.56 0.86
C PHE A 92 16.20 1.79 2.15
N GLU A 93 15.94 2.50 3.25
CA GLU A 93 15.49 1.88 4.50
C GLU A 93 14.15 1.17 4.35
N ARG A 94 13.22 1.72 3.55
CA ARG A 94 11.94 1.10 3.25
C ARG A 94 12.11 -0.26 2.60
N GLU A 95 12.95 -0.37 1.57
CA GLU A 95 13.18 -1.66 0.91
C GLU A 95 13.88 -2.66 1.85
N ARG A 96 14.89 -2.20 2.61
CA ARG A 96 15.56 -3.06 3.60
C ARG A 96 14.59 -3.55 4.69
N PHE A 97 13.65 -2.71 5.11
CA PHE A 97 12.62 -3.08 6.06
C PHE A 97 11.66 -4.13 5.49
N ARG A 98 11.27 -4.01 4.21
CA ARG A 98 10.45 -5.05 3.55
C ARG A 98 11.17 -6.39 3.52
N LEU A 99 12.44 -6.40 3.13
CA LEU A 99 13.27 -7.62 3.10
C LEU A 99 13.39 -8.25 4.50
N LEU A 100 13.59 -7.44 5.54
CA LEU A 100 13.58 -7.89 6.93
C LEU A 100 12.25 -8.57 7.28
N CYS A 101 11.12 -7.94 6.94
CA CYS A 101 9.82 -8.50 7.25
C CYS A 101 9.56 -9.84 6.52
N ILE A 102 10.00 -9.97 5.27
CA ILE A 102 9.94 -11.22 4.49
C ILE A 102 10.81 -12.30 5.14
N GLN A 103 12.05 -11.97 5.53
CA GLN A 103 12.97 -12.90 6.20
C GLN A 103 12.37 -13.43 7.51
N LEU A 104 11.62 -12.59 8.24
CA LEU A 104 10.93 -12.98 9.48
C LEU A 104 9.58 -13.66 9.26
N ASN A 105 9.24 -13.98 8.01
CA ASN A 105 7.99 -14.63 7.61
C ASN A 105 6.74 -13.85 8.05
N PHE A 106 6.78 -12.52 7.97
CA PHE A 106 5.56 -11.72 8.06
C PHE A 106 4.80 -11.76 6.73
N ASP A 107 3.48 -11.91 6.82
CA ASP A 107 2.59 -11.84 5.67
C ASP A 107 2.78 -10.52 4.92
N LEU A 108 2.91 -10.58 3.59
CA LEU A 108 3.05 -9.40 2.73
C LEU A 108 1.91 -8.40 2.96
N HIS A 109 0.72 -8.82 3.37
CA HIS A 109 -0.38 -7.91 3.71
C HIS A 109 -0.09 -7.01 4.91
N LEU A 110 0.79 -7.44 5.82
CA LEU A 110 1.26 -6.62 6.95
C LEU A 110 2.26 -5.57 6.49
N ILE A 111 2.87 -5.71 5.31
CA ILE A 111 3.98 -4.88 4.83
C ILE A 111 3.51 -3.95 3.69
N ASP A 112 2.69 -4.50 2.80
CA ASP A 112 2.35 -3.93 1.50
C ASP A 112 0.90 -3.45 1.43
N GLY A 113 0.12 -3.70 2.49
CA GLY A 113 -1.32 -3.45 2.55
C GLY A 113 -2.15 -4.61 1.98
N ILE A 114 -3.48 -4.48 2.11
CA ILE A 114 -4.41 -5.52 1.67
C ILE A 114 -4.74 -5.30 0.19
N TYR A 115 -4.39 -6.27 -0.66
CA TYR A 115 -4.96 -6.36 -2.01
C TYR A 115 -6.41 -6.81 -1.87
N ARG A 116 -7.34 -5.89 -2.08
CA ARG A 116 -8.77 -6.22 -2.09
C ARG A 116 -9.17 -6.59 -3.49
N HIS A 117 -10.05 -7.58 -3.60
CA HIS A 117 -10.79 -7.78 -4.84
C HIS A 117 -11.52 -6.48 -5.18
N GLU A 118 -11.24 -5.95 -6.36
CA GLU A 118 -11.76 -4.69 -6.86
C GLU A 118 -12.39 -4.90 -8.23
N LYS A 119 -13.34 -4.04 -8.58
CA LYS A 119 -13.91 -3.91 -9.93
C LYS A 119 -14.50 -2.52 -10.08
N PHE A 120 -14.57 -2.05 -11.31
CA PHE A 120 -15.35 -0.88 -11.66
C PHE A 120 -16.85 -1.16 -11.51
N ASN A 121 -17.59 -0.23 -10.90
CA ASN A 121 -19.04 -0.36 -10.74
C ASN A 121 -19.84 0.93 -10.98
N LYS A 122 -19.16 2.08 -11.10
CA LYS A 122 -19.79 3.36 -11.42
C LYS A 122 -19.12 3.95 -12.64
N ILE A 123 -19.95 4.45 -13.56
CA ILE A 123 -19.50 5.11 -14.78
C ILE A 123 -20.31 6.38 -15.04
N CYS A 124 -19.69 7.37 -15.69
CA CYS A 124 -20.34 8.56 -16.20
C CYS A 124 -19.67 9.00 -17.50
N GLY A 125 -20.46 9.40 -18.49
CA GLY A 125 -19.94 9.73 -19.82
C GLY A 125 -19.74 8.50 -20.71
N HIS A 126 -18.82 8.63 -21.67
CA HIS A 126 -18.64 7.68 -22.78
C HIS A 126 -17.68 6.54 -22.44
N VAL A 127 -18.03 5.70 -21.47
CA VAL A 127 -17.24 4.51 -21.07
C VAL A 127 -18.09 3.25 -21.01
N ILE A 128 -17.45 2.11 -21.27
CA ILE A 128 -18.04 0.78 -21.25
C ILE A 128 -17.28 -0.08 -20.25
N LEU A 129 -18.01 -0.87 -19.46
CA LEU A 129 -17.44 -1.86 -18.55
C LEU A 129 -17.45 -3.24 -19.20
N ASP A 130 -16.30 -3.92 -19.19
CA ASP A 130 -16.12 -5.27 -19.70
C ASP A 130 -15.53 -6.20 -18.64
N GLU A 131 -15.38 -7.48 -18.98
CA GLU A 131 -14.80 -8.51 -18.12
C GLU A 131 -15.43 -8.51 -16.70
N LYS A 132 -16.77 -8.37 -16.64
CA LYS A 132 -17.54 -8.28 -15.39
C LYS A 132 -17.11 -7.11 -14.47
N GLY A 133 -16.67 -6.00 -15.07
CA GLY A 133 -16.24 -4.78 -14.38
C GLY A 133 -14.74 -4.72 -14.11
N LEU A 134 -13.94 -5.68 -14.59
CA LEU A 134 -12.47 -5.61 -14.45
C LEU A 134 -11.83 -4.66 -15.44
N VAL A 135 -12.49 -4.36 -16.56
CA VAL A 135 -11.99 -3.45 -17.59
C VAL A 135 -12.96 -2.30 -17.75
N VAL A 136 -12.44 -1.08 -17.78
CA VAL A 136 -13.15 0.09 -18.29
C VAL A 136 -12.48 0.56 -19.58
N ARG A 137 -13.26 0.74 -20.63
CA ARG A 137 -12.81 1.22 -21.94
C ARG A 137 -13.59 2.47 -22.33
N HIS A 138 -12.92 3.42 -22.96
CA HIS A 138 -13.57 4.58 -23.57
C HIS A 138 -14.34 4.18 -24.84
N ALA A 139 -15.55 4.69 -25.01
CA ALA A 139 -16.49 4.32 -26.08
C ALA A 139 -16.20 5.01 -27.43
N ASN A 140 -14.93 5.08 -27.83
CA ASN A 140 -14.48 5.61 -29.12
C ASN A 140 -14.94 7.06 -29.43
N SER A 141 -14.71 7.98 -28.49
CA SER A 141 -14.93 9.43 -28.67
C SER A 141 -13.76 10.24 -28.09
N TYR A 142 -13.85 11.57 -28.11
CA TYR A 142 -12.89 12.50 -27.46
C TYR A 142 -13.60 13.35 -26.40
N ARG A 143 -14.05 12.71 -25.33
CA ARG A 143 -14.81 13.34 -24.23
C ARG A 143 -14.33 12.76 -22.92
N HIS A 144 -14.38 13.55 -21.85
CA HIS A 144 -14.03 13.01 -20.54
C HIS A 144 -15.10 12.04 -20.08
N ALA A 145 -14.66 10.97 -19.42
CA ALA A 145 -15.54 9.96 -18.90
C ALA A 145 -14.97 9.39 -17.61
N GLU A 146 -15.80 9.38 -16.58
CA GLU A 146 -15.41 8.95 -15.25
C GLU A 146 -15.74 7.48 -15.03
N CYS A 147 -14.86 6.81 -14.31
CA CYS A 147 -15.14 5.51 -13.72
C CYS A 147 -14.63 5.43 -12.28
N ARG A 148 -15.35 4.70 -11.42
CA ARG A 148 -14.93 4.45 -10.04
C ARG A 148 -14.98 2.97 -9.66
N GLY A 149 -14.06 2.59 -8.77
CA GLY A 149 -14.02 1.27 -8.15
C GLY A 149 -15.21 1.04 -7.20
N MET A 150 -15.49 -0.23 -6.93
CA MET A 150 -16.60 -0.64 -6.09
C MET A 150 -16.32 -0.44 -4.60
N ASN A 151 -15.06 -0.57 -4.19
CA ASN A 151 -14.71 -0.45 -2.78
C ASN A 151 -14.68 1.01 -2.33
N VAL A 152 -14.92 1.18 -1.02
CA VAL A 152 -14.69 2.43 -0.29
C VAL A 152 -13.59 2.19 0.74
N TYR A 153 -12.68 3.15 0.84
CA TYR A 153 -11.46 3.04 1.62
C TYR A 153 -11.47 4.09 2.74
N SER A 154 -11.78 3.64 3.97
CA SER A 154 -11.86 4.53 5.14
C SER A 154 -10.71 4.34 6.13
N THR A 155 -9.97 3.23 6.07
CA THR A 155 -8.93 2.92 7.05
C THR A 155 -7.81 2.06 6.46
N GLY A 156 -6.63 2.15 7.09
CA GLY A 156 -5.45 1.34 6.79
C GLY A 156 -4.89 1.54 5.39
N ILE A 157 -4.15 0.53 4.91
CA ILE A 157 -3.48 0.54 3.61
C ILE A 157 -4.15 -0.47 2.69
N SER A 158 -4.50 -0.03 1.48
CA SER A 158 -5.05 -0.88 0.42
C SER A 158 -4.30 -0.67 -0.88
N ARG A 159 -4.17 -1.71 -1.68
CA ARG A 159 -3.41 -1.67 -2.93
C ARG A 159 -4.26 -2.19 -4.09
N ILE A 160 -4.18 -1.50 -5.22
CA ILE A 160 -4.93 -1.79 -6.42
C ILE A 160 -3.94 -1.85 -7.57
N ALA A 161 -3.80 -3.02 -8.20
CA ALA A 161 -2.97 -3.18 -9.39
C ALA A 161 -3.80 -2.89 -10.64
N LEU A 162 -3.23 -2.09 -11.54
CA LEU A 162 -3.86 -1.63 -12.77
C LEU A 162 -2.94 -1.88 -13.97
N THR A 163 -3.50 -2.31 -15.10
CA THR A 163 -2.84 -2.28 -16.41
C THR A 163 -3.48 -1.24 -17.29
N LEU A 164 -2.64 -0.50 -18.03
CA LEU A 164 -3.05 0.60 -18.89
C LEU A 164 -2.93 0.20 -20.35
N LYS A 165 -3.82 0.72 -21.20
CA LYS A 165 -3.63 0.69 -22.65
C LYS A 165 -4.14 2.00 -23.24
N HIS A 166 -3.22 2.72 -23.87
CA HIS A 166 -3.50 3.88 -24.68
C HIS A 166 -3.42 3.50 -26.16
N GLU A 167 -4.47 3.78 -26.92
CA GLU A 167 -4.52 3.57 -28.37
C GLU A 167 -4.16 4.84 -29.14
N THR A 168 -4.41 6.00 -28.54
CA THR A 168 -4.06 7.27 -29.18
C THR A 168 -2.58 7.63 -29.02
N ILE A 169 -2.05 8.32 -30.03
CA ILE A 169 -0.69 8.89 -30.01
C ILE A 169 -0.54 9.92 -28.88
N ASP A 170 -1.65 10.58 -28.52
CA ASP A 170 -1.76 11.48 -27.37
C ASP A 170 -1.96 10.66 -26.09
N LYS A 171 -0.88 9.99 -25.65
CA LYS A 171 -0.76 9.10 -24.48
C LYS A 171 -1.15 9.71 -23.12
N TYR A 172 -1.89 10.80 -23.07
CA TYR A 172 -1.80 11.79 -22.02
C TYR A 172 -3.06 12.03 -21.18
N ASN A 173 -4.16 11.35 -21.46
CA ASN A 173 -5.45 11.77 -20.87
C ASN A 173 -6.11 10.74 -19.94
N THR A 174 -5.40 9.68 -19.55
CA THR A 174 -5.83 8.81 -18.46
C THR A 174 -5.45 9.44 -17.13
N PHE A 175 -6.45 9.79 -16.33
CA PHE A 175 -6.29 10.16 -14.94
C PHE A 175 -6.40 8.92 -14.05
N ILE A 176 -5.49 8.76 -13.09
CA ILE A 176 -5.51 7.70 -12.06
C ILE A 176 -5.35 8.35 -10.69
N GLY A 177 -6.25 8.04 -9.77
CA GLY A 177 -6.11 8.46 -8.39
C GLY A 177 -7.29 8.10 -7.51
N ILE A 178 -7.66 9.05 -6.65
CA ILE A 178 -8.78 8.92 -5.72
C ILE A 178 -9.73 10.11 -5.81
N ILE A 179 -10.94 9.84 -5.33
CA ILE A 179 -11.97 10.84 -5.08
C ILE A 179 -12.73 10.49 -3.81
N TRP A 180 -13.35 11.49 -3.18
CA TRP A 180 -14.24 11.22 -2.05
C TRP A 180 -15.46 10.42 -2.53
N SER A 181 -15.80 9.37 -1.78
CA SER A 181 -16.90 8.46 -2.11
C SER A 181 -18.27 9.14 -2.24
N GLY A 182 -18.46 10.27 -1.55
CA GLY A 182 -19.69 11.07 -1.61
C GLY A 182 -19.76 12.07 -2.76
N THR A 183 -18.69 12.26 -3.54
CA THR A 183 -18.69 13.21 -4.65
C THR A 183 -19.62 12.74 -5.76
N PRO A 184 -20.50 13.60 -6.31
CA PRO A 184 -21.33 13.24 -7.46
C PRO A 184 -20.49 12.76 -8.66
N MET A 185 -21.06 11.86 -9.46
CA MET A 185 -20.43 11.44 -10.71
C MET A 185 -20.53 12.56 -11.76
N GLN A 186 -19.46 12.82 -12.51
CA GLN A 186 -19.44 13.80 -13.59
C GLN A 186 -18.29 13.51 -14.57
N GLU A 187 -18.46 13.88 -15.85
CA GLU A 187 -17.45 13.63 -16.89
C GLU A 187 -16.07 14.21 -16.53
N LYS A 188 -16.04 15.47 -16.06
CA LYS A 188 -14.81 16.14 -15.59
C LYS A 188 -14.56 15.99 -14.10
N SER A 189 -14.71 14.79 -13.55
CA SER A 189 -14.57 14.60 -12.10
C SER A 189 -13.14 14.78 -11.58
N PHE A 190 -12.13 14.74 -12.45
CA PHE A 190 -10.75 15.11 -12.09
C PHE A 190 -10.61 16.58 -11.71
N GLU A 191 -11.58 17.45 -12.04
CA GLU A 191 -11.63 18.86 -11.61
C GLU A 191 -12.34 19.04 -10.25
N SER A 192 -12.81 17.95 -9.62
CA SER A 192 -13.49 18.03 -8.33
C SER A 192 -12.54 18.46 -7.21
N PRO A 193 -12.96 19.31 -6.25
CA PRO A 193 -12.18 19.66 -5.05
C PRO A 193 -11.73 18.45 -4.20
N THR A 194 -12.36 17.30 -4.43
CA THR A 194 -12.06 16.04 -3.73
C THR A 194 -11.22 15.06 -4.55
N ALA A 195 -10.83 15.42 -5.77
CA ALA A 195 -10.04 14.57 -6.66
C ALA A 195 -8.53 14.82 -6.45
N TYR A 196 -7.78 13.73 -6.36
CA TYR A 196 -6.32 13.73 -6.28
C TYR A 196 -5.76 12.61 -7.13
N GLY A 197 -4.73 12.90 -7.92
CA GLY A 197 -4.15 11.86 -8.76
C GLY A 197 -3.21 12.39 -9.83
N TRP A 198 -2.86 11.51 -10.75
CA TRP A 198 -1.88 11.74 -11.80
C TRP A 198 -2.55 11.59 -13.16
N ALA A 199 -2.14 12.40 -14.13
CA ALA A 199 -2.54 12.31 -15.53
C ALA A 199 -1.31 12.36 -16.44
N GLY A 200 -1.47 12.46 -17.76
CA GLY A 200 -0.34 12.69 -18.66
C GLY A 200 0.26 14.10 -18.53
N GLN A 201 1.25 14.41 -19.38
CA GLN A 201 1.88 15.74 -19.45
C GLN A 201 2.43 16.26 -18.10
N LYS A 202 2.92 15.34 -17.28
CA LYS A 202 3.41 15.56 -15.91
C LYS A 202 2.40 16.26 -15.01
N GLN A 203 1.11 16.10 -15.28
CA GLN A 203 0.05 16.72 -14.50
C GLN A 203 -0.23 15.90 -13.24
N VAL A 204 -0.22 16.60 -12.10
CA VAL A 204 -0.63 16.09 -10.80
C VAL A 204 -1.76 16.96 -10.31
N TYR A 205 -2.92 16.38 -10.03
CA TYR A 205 -4.08 17.12 -9.54
C TYR A 205 -4.13 17.04 -8.01
N LEU A 206 -4.26 18.22 -7.39
CA LEU A 206 -4.42 18.41 -5.96
C LEU A 206 -5.73 19.19 -5.75
N LYS A 207 -6.72 18.57 -5.09
CA LYS A 207 -8.07 19.15 -4.96
C LYS A 207 -8.70 19.52 -6.31
N GLY A 208 -8.50 18.67 -7.31
CA GLY A 208 -8.99 18.88 -8.67
C GLY A 208 -8.30 19.99 -9.46
N ILE A 209 -7.25 20.60 -8.90
CA ILE A 209 -6.48 21.66 -9.56
C ILE A 209 -5.12 21.06 -9.97
N PRO A 210 -4.68 21.19 -11.22
CA PRO A 210 -3.34 20.77 -11.61
C PRO A 210 -2.30 21.59 -10.82
N ALA A 211 -1.32 20.91 -10.25
CA ALA A 211 -0.23 21.55 -9.53
C ALA A 211 0.47 22.59 -10.41
N ALA A 212 0.83 23.73 -9.82
CA ALA A 212 1.42 24.86 -10.55
C ALA A 212 2.74 24.49 -11.26
N ILE A 213 3.47 23.51 -10.72
CA ILE A 213 4.71 22.99 -11.28
C ILE A 213 4.40 21.63 -11.92
N GLN A 214 4.67 21.52 -13.22
CA GLN A 214 4.64 20.22 -13.91
C GLN A 214 5.65 19.27 -13.28
N GLY A 215 5.22 18.04 -13.04
CA GLY A 215 6.03 17.03 -12.37
C GLY A 215 6.20 17.27 -10.87
N TYR A 216 5.20 17.89 -10.24
CA TYR A 216 5.09 17.93 -8.78
C TYR A 216 5.39 16.55 -8.16
N GLY A 217 6.19 16.53 -7.10
CA GLY A 217 6.63 15.28 -6.47
C GLY A 217 7.54 14.40 -7.36
N GLY A 218 8.20 14.98 -8.36
CA GLY A 218 9.08 14.25 -9.29
C GLY A 218 8.33 13.45 -10.36
N TYR A 219 7.03 13.69 -10.55
CA TYR A 219 6.21 12.94 -11.48
C TYR A 219 6.59 13.19 -12.95
N ASP A 220 6.86 12.13 -13.70
CA ASP A 220 7.38 12.24 -15.07
C ASP A 220 6.37 11.85 -16.16
N SER A 221 5.15 11.42 -15.79
CA SER A 221 4.19 10.80 -16.73
C SER A 221 4.82 9.70 -17.55
N ASP A 222 5.55 8.80 -16.88
CA ASP A 222 6.30 7.74 -17.52
C ASP A 222 5.46 6.50 -17.86
N MET A 223 4.19 6.45 -17.46
CA MET A 223 3.27 5.34 -17.71
C MET A 223 3.01 5.11 -19.21
N CYS A 224 3.19 3.87 -19.66
CA CYS A 224 3.04 3.45 -21.05
C CYS A 224 1.97 2.35 -21.20
N THR A 225 1.50 2.16 -22.44
CA THR A 225 0.62 1.03 -22.79
C THR A 225 1.27 -0.30 -22.40
N LYS A 226 0.51 -1.17 -21.72
CA LYS A 226 0.89 -2.44 -21.10
C LYS A 226 1.70 -2.33 -19.81
N ASP A 227 1.99 -1.13 -19.30
CA ASP A 227 2.54 -1.01 -17.96
C ASP A 227 1.54 -1.51 -16.93
N THR A 228 2.09 -2.16 -15.90
CA THR A 228 1.37 -2.43 -14.65
C THR A 228 1.81 -1.41 -13.61
N VAL A 229 0.83 -0.82 -12.94
CA VAL A 229 1.04 0.14 -11.86
C VAL A 229 0.26 -0.27 -10.63
N ASP A 230 0.84 -0.03 -9.45
CA ASP A 230 0.12 -0.21 -8.20
C ASP A 230 -0.26 1.14 -7.62
N LEU A 231 -1.57 1.36 -7.44
CA LEU A 231 -2.08 2.46 -6.65
C LEU A 231 -2.23 2.01 -5.19
N THR A 232 -1.48 2.63 -4.30
CA THR A 232 -1.57 2.40 -2.85
C THR A 232 -2.34 3.54 -2.19
N LEU A 233 -3.33 3.18 -1.38
CA LEU A 233 -4.19 4.08 -0.62
C LEU A 233 -3.88 3.92 0.87
N ASN A 234 -3.13 4.84 1.46
CA ASN A 234 -2.83 4.86 2.87
C ASN A 234 -3.74 5.86 3.60
N CYS A 235 -4.92 5.38 4.03
CA CYS A 235 -5.91 6.21 4.71
C CYS A 235 -5.46 6.66 6.11
N GLN A 236 -4.46 6.00 6.70
CA GLN A 236 -3.93 6.35 8.03
C GLN A 236 -2.98 7.55 7.96
N LEU A 237 -2.11 7.58 6.95
CA LEU A 237 -1.18 8.70 6.73
C LEU A 237 -1.79 9.80 5.84
N GLY A 238 -2.97 9.57 5.26
CA GLY A 238 -3.52 10.49 4.28
C GLY A 238 -2.63 10.59 3.05
N LEU A 239 -2.11 9.47 2.56
CA LEU A 239 -1.15 9.43 1.47
C LEU A 239 -1.65 8.47 0.38
N ILE A 240 -1.48 8.86 -0.88
CA ILE A 240 -1.57 7.92 -2.02
C ILE A 240 -0.21 7.81 -2.69
N SER A 241 0.11 6.61 -3.18
CA SER A 241 1.30 6.38 -3.99
C SER A 241 1.00 5.56 -5.24
N LEU A 242 1.75 5.85 -6.30
CA LEU A 242 1.67 5.16 -7.58
C LEU A 242 3.04 4.59 -7.90
N PHE A 243 3.14 3.26 -7.95
CA PHE A 243 4.36 2.55 -8.29
C PHE A 243 4.27 1.99 -9.71
N ASN A 244 5.23 2.33 -10.58
CA ASN A 244 5.32 1.76 -11.92
C ASN A 244 6.32 0.59 -11.94
N HIS A 245 5.83 -0.61 -12.26
CA HIS A 245 6.66 -1.82 -12.25
C HIS A 245 7.78 -1.80 -13.30
N ARG A 246 7.57 -1.15 -14.45
CA ARG A 246 8.56 -1.08 -15.54
C ARG A 246 9.70 -0.11 -15.20
N THR A 247 9.37 1.10 -14.75
CA THR A 247 10.38 2.14 -14.47
C THR A 247 10.93 2.07 -13.05
N ARG A 248 10.27 1.30 -12.17
CA ARG A 248 10.57 1.19 -10.74
C ARG A 248 10.43 2.51 -9.98
N LYS A 249 9.81 3.54 -10.58
CA LYS A 249 9.55 4.83 -9.94
C LYS A 249 8.31 4.76 -9.05
N ILE A 250 8.36 5.49 -7.94
CA ILE A 250 7.25 5.73 -7.03
C ILE A 250 6.92 7.22 -7.06
N TYR A 251 5.64 7.53 -7.16
CA TYR A 251 5.11 8.89 -7.04
C TYR A 251 4.17 8.97 -5.86
N GLU A 252 4.25 10.04 -5.07
CA GLU A 252 3.47 10.17 -3.84
C GLU A 252 2.73 11.52 -3.82
N ILE A 253 1.49 11.51 -3.31
CA ILE A 253 0.70 12.72 -3.07
C ILE A 253 0.16 12.67 -1.64
N GLN A 254 0.49 13.69 -0.86
CA GLN A 254 -0.12 13.92 0.44
C GLN A 254 -1.53 14.48 0.26
N ILE A 255 -2.50 13.82 0.89
CA ILE A 255 -3.92 14.16 0.83
C ILE A 255 -4.28 15.06 2.01
N ASP A 256 -4.93 16.17 1.71
CA ASP A 256 -5.58 16.99 2.72
C ASP A 256 -6.95 16.39 3.03
N ILE A 257 -7.02 15.61 4.11
CA ILE A 257 -8.26 14.94 4.54
C ILE A 257 -9.29 15.95 5.09
N LYS A 258 -8.85 17.10 5.61
CA LYS A 258 -9.73 18.05 6.29
C LYS A 258 -10.45 18.97 5.31
N GLU A 259 -9.71 19.52 4.37
CA GLU A 259 -10.21 20.56 3.44
C GLU A 259 -10.12 20.14 1.97
N GLY A 260 -9.67 18.92 1.69
CA GLY A 260 -9.56 18.38 0.33
C GLY A 260 -10.46 17.16 0.13
N CYS A 261 -9.88 15.97 0.29
CA CYS A 261 -10.55 14.70 0.04
C CYS A 261 -10.74 13.93 1.36
N PRO A 262 -11.89 14.08 2.04
CA PRO A 262 -12.18 13.33 3.25
C PRO A 262 -12.33 11.83 2.95
N LEU A 263 -12.17 11.02 4.00
CA LEU A 263 -12.51 9.60 3.95
C LEU A 263 -14.04 9.41 3.92
N PRO A 264 -14.58 8.34 3.29
CA PRO A 264 -13.89 7.30 2.54
C PRO A 264 -13.47 7.74 1.13
N TRP A 265 -12.33 7.23 0.68
CA TRP A 265 -11.89 7.36 -0.72
C TRP A 265 -12.48 6.24 -1.61
N GLN A 266 -12.56 6.49 -2.91
CA GLN A 266 -12.77 5.47 -3.95
C GLN A 266 -11.67 5.56 -5.00
N LEU A 267 -11.33 4.42 -5.62
CA LEU A 267 -10.54 4.40 -6.86
C LEU A 267 -11.25 5.28 -7.89
N HIS A 268 -10.50 6.17 -8.52
CA HIS A 268 -11.01 7.14 -9.48
C HIS A 268 -10.17 7.12 -10.75
N ILE A 269 -10.83 6.85 -11.87
CA ILE A 269 -10.25 6.88 -13.22
C ILE A 269 -11.03 7.89 -14.05
N ASN A 270 -10.31 8.66 -14.87
CA ASN A 270 -10.94 9.45 -15.93
C ASN A 270 -10.26 9.12 -17.26
N LEU A 271 -11.05 8.78 -18.28
CA LEU A 271 -10.61 8.45 -19.63
C LEU A 271 -11.02 9.56 -20.60
N PHE A 272 -10.34 9.64 -21.74
CA PHE A 272 -10.64 10.65 -22.76
C PHE A 272 -10.47 10.15 -24.19
N GLY A 273 -9.35 9.47 -24.49
CA GLY A 273 -9.04 9.05 -25.85
C GLY A 273 -9.89 7.85 -26.28
N PRO A 274 -10.25 7.74 -27.57
CA PRO A 274 -10.93 6.56 -28.10
C PRO A 274 -10.13 5.28 -27.81
N ASP A 275 -10.85 4.23 -27.38
CA ASP A 275 -10.32 2.89 -27.08
C ASP A 275 -9.23 2.79 -25.99
N ASP A 276 -8.92 3.91 -25.32
CA ASP A 276 -8.13 3.89 -24.09
C ASP A 276 -8.86 3.04 -23.03
N LEU A 277 -8.10 2.26 -22.28
CA LEU A 277 -8.65 1.40 -21.24
C LEU A 277 -7.73 1.24 -20.04
N VAL A 278 -8.37 0.95 -18.90
CA VAL A 278 -7.73 0.54 -17.66
C VAL A 278 -8.32 -0.79 -17.24
N LYS A 279 -7.45 -1.73 -16.88
CA LYS A 279 -7.81 -3.04 -16.35
C LYS A 279 -7.35 -3.18 -14.91
N ILE A 280 -8.23 -3.63 -14.03
CA ILE A 280 -7.89 -4.03 -12.65
C ILE A 280 -7.30 -5.45 -12.68
N ILE A 281 -6.19 -5.64 -11.98
CA ILE A 281 -5.61 -6.96 -11.71
C ILE A 281 -5.90 -7.31 -10.25
N ASN A 282 -6.76 -8.31 -10.04
CA ASN A 282 -7.01 -8.86 -8.72
C ASN A 282 -5.97 -9.95 -8.38
N PRO A 283 -5.63 -10.14 -7.09
CA PRO A 283 -4.80 -11.26 -6.67
C PRO A 283 -5.47 -12.59 -7.04
N SER A 284 -4.66 -13.58 -7.43
CA SER A 284 -5.13 -14.94 -7.60
C SER A 284 -5.77 -15.45 -6.31
N SER A 285 -6.88 -16.16 -6.45
CA SER A 285 -7.61 -16.81 -5.34
C SER A 285 -6.76 -17.85 -4.63
#